data_AF-A0A971B4V1-F1
#
_entry.id   AF-A0A971B4V1-F1
#
_cell.length_a   1.000
_cell.length_b   1.000
_cell.length_c   1.000
_cell.angle_alpha   90.00
_cell.angle_beta   90.00
_cell.angle_gamma   90.00
#
_symmetry.space_group_name_H-M   'P 1'
#
loop_
_entity.id
_entity.type
_entity.pdbx_description
1 polymer ?
#
loop_
_entity_poly.entity_id
_entity_poly.type
_entity_poly.pdbx_seq_one_letter_code
_entity_poly.pdbx_strand_id
1 'polypeptide(L)'
;MARLFALPTFDYALIEVTGVPEIWLPNGDVATPGPAFITRSEKGGSWGGKPRELKRLVNVPDISRLVVFDTWIRNRDRYTPPPNERCNRDNVFLSREAPSGKLLLRAMDHTHCFVGGGELTPRLSHIDHIRDSVVYGLFPEFRRFLGKDGVQAAGDTLHRIPRKEVEDVIHSIPSEWKVNDRTRAALADFLIGRAAYVAEHIMNWIWPQDEFEFMKEAEDEP
;
A
#
# COMPACT_ATOMS: atom_id res chain seq x y z
N MET A 1 -3.24 -3.13 -9.01
CA MET A 1 -2.81 -1.83 -8.44
C MET A 1 -1.30 -1.69 -8.29
N ALA A 2 -0.59 -2.51 -7.50
CA ALA A 2 0.87 -2.34 -7.30
C ALA A 2 1.71 -2.28 -8.60
N ARG A 3 1.30 -3.02 -9.64
CA ARG A 3 1.92 -2.99 -10.98
C ARG A 3 1.92 -1.59 -11.62
N LEU A 4 0.94 -0.73 -11.31
CA LEU A 4 0.89 0.66 -11.78
C LEU A 4 2.09 1.49 -11.30
N PHE A 5 2.68 1.10 -10.17
CA PHE A 5 3.85 1.74 -9.58
C PHE A 5 5.17 1.06 -9.96
N ALA A 6 5.12 0.08 -10.86
CA ALA A 6 6.23 -0.85 -11.12
C ALA A 6 6.78 -1.51 -9.84
N LEU A 7 5.95 -1.62 -8.79
CA LEU A 7 6.33 -2.30 -7.55
C LEU A 7 6.37 -3.81 -7.79
N PRO A 8 7.50 -4.47 -7.51
CA PRO A 8 7.58 -5.92 -7.61
C PRO A 8 6.58 -6.58 -6.67
N THR A 9 5.67 -7.38 -7.21
CA THR A 9 4.81 -8.28 -6.42
C THR A 9 5.20 -9.72 -6.69
N PHE A 10 4.59 -10.65 -5.97
CA PHE A 10 4.56 -12.04 -6.38
C PHE A 10 3.83 -12.20 -7.72
N ASP A 11 4.19 -13.22 -8.48
CA ASP A 11 3.33 -13.73 -9.54
C ASP A 11 2.07 -14.30 -8.90
N TYR A 12 0.91 -14.01 -9.50
CA TYR A 12 -0.38 -14.44 -8.98
C TYR A 12 -1.30 -14.87 -10.11
N ALA A 13 -2.27 -15.70 -9.76
CA ALA A 13 -3.38 -16.10 -10.61
C ALA A 13 -4.67 -16.16 -9.81
N LEU A 14 -5.79 -16.06 -10.53
CA LEU A 14 -7.08 -16.53 -10.03
C LEU A 14 -7.27 -17.96 -10.54
N ILE A 15 -7.56 -18.88 -9.64
CA ILE A 15 -7.88 -20.28 -9.97
C ILE A 15 -9.31 -20.57 -9.53
N GLU A 16 -9.97 -21.46 -10.25
CA GLU A 16 -11.27 -21.98 -9.83
C GLU A 16 -11.04 -23.18 -8.90
N VAL A 17 -11.49 -23.08 -7.65
CA VAL A 17 -11.38 -24.16 -6.67
C VAL A 17 -12.67 -24.95 -6.67
N THR A 18 -12.62 -26.18 -7.19
CA THR A 18 -13.78 -27.09 -7.26
C THR A 18 -13.53 -28.37 -6.47
N GLY A 19 -14.60 -29.01 -5.99
CA GLY A 19 -14.52 -30.36 -5.42
C GLY A 19 -13.88 -30.44 -4.03
N VAL A 20 -13.75 -29.31 -3.33
CA VAL A 20 -13.34 -29.25 -1.93
C VAL A 20 -14.57 -29.04 -1.03
N PRO A 21 -14.59 -29.60 0.19
CA PRO A 21 -15.65 -29.30 1.14
C PRO A 21 -15.56 -27.84 1.58
N GLU A 22 -16.68 -27.34 2.09
CA GLU A 22 -16.73 -26.06 2.78
C GLU A 22 -15.76 -26.05 3.96
N ILE A 23 -15.02 -24.94 4.11
CA ILE A 23 -14.04 -24.77 5.19
C ILE A 23 -14.58 -23.75 6.18
N TRP A 24 -14.71 -24.16 7.43
CA TRP A 24 -15.05 -23.26 8.52
C TRP A 24 -13.84 -22.41 8.89
N LEU A 25 -14.00 -21.09 8.79
CA LEU A 25 -12.99 -20.12 9.19
C LEU A 25 -13.07 -19.87 10.70
N PRO A 26 -11.96 -19.47 11.36
CA PRO A 26 -11.94 -19.22 12.81
C PRO A 26 -12.94 -18.18 13.32
N ASN A 27 -13.42 -17.30 12.44
CA ASN A 27 -14.42 -16.27 12.74
C ASN A 27 -15.87 -16.77 12.62
N GLY A 28 -16.09 -18.05 12.29
CA GLY A 28 -17.41 -18.65 12.10
C GLY A 28 -17.95 -18.56 10.68
N ASP A 29 -17.26 -17.85 9.77
CA ASP A 29 -17.63 -17.80 8.36
C ASP A 29 -17.31 -19.13 7.66
N VAL A 30 -17.99 -19.37 6.54
CA VAL A 30 -17.79 -20.57 5.72
C VAL A 30 -17.17 -20.15 4.39
N ALA A 31 -15.95 -20.62 4.13
CA ALA A 31 -15.34 -20.54 2.81
C ALA A 31 -15.93 -21.64 1.92
N THR A 32 -16.53 -21.22 0.81
CA THR A 32 -17.15 -22.11 -0.18
C THR A 32 -16.24 -22.24 -1.42
N PRO A 33 -16.35 -23.34 -2.19
CA PRO A 33 -15.68 -23.47 -3.48
C PRO A 33 -15.99 -22.29 -4.42
N GLY A 34 -15.01 -21.90 -5.23
CA GLY A 34 -15.13 -20.76 -6.14
C GLY A 34 -13.78 -20.15 -6.54
N PRO A 35 -13.78 -18.92 -7.09
CA PRO A 35 -12.57 -18.21 -7.47
C PRO A 35 -11.67 -17.91 -6.26
N ALA A 36 -10.44 -18.42 -6.29
CA ALA A 36 -9.43 -18.21 -5.27
C ALA A 36 -8.21 -17.48 -5.82
N PHE A 37 -7.65 -16.58 -5.01
CA PHE A 37 -6.38 -15.91 -5.29
C PHE A 37 -5.22 -16.76 -4.80
N ILE A 38 -4.26 -17.05 -5.69
CA ILE A 38 -3.04 -17.77 -5.35
C ILE A 38 -1.81 -17.01 -5.83
N THR A 39 -0.73 -17.09 -5.05
CA THR A 39 0.58 -16.54 -5.40
C THR A 39 1.61 -17.64 -5.58
N ARG A 40 2.61 -17.37 -6.43
CA ARG A 40 3.80 -18.21 -6.52
C ARG A 40 4.61 -18.07 -5.22
N SER A 41 5.00 -19.20 -4.65
CA SER A 41 5.94 -19.21 -3.53
C SER A 41 7.33 -18.75 -4.00
N GLU A 42 7.95 -17.82 -3.27
CA GLU A 42 9.34 -17.40 -3.50
C GLU A 42 10.20 -17.69 -2.27
N LYS A 43 11.48 -17.97 -2.48
CA LYS A 43 12.45 -18.07 -1.39
C LYS A 43 12.72 -16.67 -0.83
N GLY A 44 12.54 -16.50 0.47
CA GLY A 44 12.74 -15.22 1.12
C GLY A 44 12.28 -15.27 2.57
N GLY A 45 11.95 -14.11 3.13
CA GLY A 45 11.32 -14.02 4.43
C GLY A 45 10.90 -12.60 4.76
N SER A 46 10.11 -12.49 5.82
CA SER A 46 9.79 -11.22 6.46
C SER A 46 11.06 -10.43 6.79
N TRP A 47 10.98 -9.11 6.64
CA TRP A 47 12.04 -8.22 7.07
C TRP A 47 12.17 -8.21 8.60
N GLY A 48 13.37 -8.47 9.10
CA GLY A 48 13.66 -8.49 10.54
C GLY A 48 13.72 -7.10 11.20
N GLY A 49 13.30 -6.03 10.52
CA GLY A 49 13.34 -4.66 11.03
C GLY A 49 14.72 -3.99 11.00
N LYS A 50 15.76 -4.68 10.51
CA LYS A 50 17.13 -4.16 10.60
C LYS A 50 17.51 -3.35 9.34
N PRO A 51 18.05 -2.13 9.48
CA PRO A 51 18.50 -1.33 8.34
C PRO A 51 19.56 -2.00 7.47
N ARG A 52 20.37 -2.89 8.06
CA ARG A 52 21.39 -3.66 7.33
C ARG A 52 20.80 -4.58 6.26
N GLU A 53 19.55 -5.02 6.43
CA GLU A 53 18.84 -5.85 5.46
C GLU A 53 18.35 -4.99 4.29
N LEU A 54 17.83 -3.79 4.58
CA LEU A 54 17.43 -2.82 3.57
C LEU A 54 18.60 -2.36 2.70
N LYS A 55 19.81 -2.22 3.27
CA LYS A 55 21.03 -1.93 2.50
C LYS A 55 21.41 -3.01 1.48
N ARG A 56 20.87 -4.23 1.62
CA ARG A 56 21.14 -5.35 0.70
C ARG A 56 20.14 -5.39 -0.45
N LEU A 57 19.12 -4.55 -0.44
CA LEU A 57 18.14 -4.47 -1.52
C LEU A 57 18.83 -4.06 -2.82
N VAL A 58 18.47 -4.72 -3.92
CA VAL A 58 18.85 -4.27 -5.27
C VAL A 58 17.93 -3.16 -5.75
N ASN A 59 16.72 -3.09 -5.20
CA ASN A 59 15.67 -2.14 -5.55
C ASN A 59 15.36 -1.17 -4.39
N VAL A 60 16.40 -0.61 -3.75
CA VAL A 60 16.23 0.39 -2.67
C VAL A 60 15.22 1.50 -3.02
N PRO A 61 15.18 2.07 -4.26
CA PRO A 61 14.19 3.08 -4.63
C PRO A 61 12.72 2.63 -4.50
N ASP A 62 12.46 1.32 -4.49
CA ASP A 62 11.10 0.78 -4.32
C ASP A 62 10.57 0.99 -2.90
N ILE A 63 11.43 1.31 -1.92
CA ILE A 63 10.98 1.74 -0.59
C ILE A 63 10.12 3.01 -0.70
N SER A 64 10.57 4.01 -1.48
CA SER A 64 9.78 5.24 -1.72
C SER A 64 8.45 4.90 -2.39
N ARG A 65 8.47 4.06 -3.43
CA ARG A 65 7.27 3.66 -4.16
C ARG A 65 6.29 2.93 -3.27
N LEU A 66 6.78 2.04 -2.40
CA LEU A 66 5.95 1.26 -1.48
C LEU A 66 5.23 2.17 -0.48
N VAL A 67 5.93 3.16 0.10
CA VAL A 67 5.32 4.12 1.04
C VAL A 67 4.20 4.93 0.37
N VAL A 68 4.44 5.44 -0.84
CA VAL A 68 3.41 6.18 -1.58
C VAL A 68 2.23 5.26 -1.94
N PHE A 69 2.51 4.05 -2.37
CA PHE A 69 1.49 3.06 -2.72
C PHE A 69 0.63 2.66 -1.51
N ASP A 70 1.24 2.35 -0.37
CA ASP A 70 0.53 2.04 0.87
C ASP A 70 -0.31 3.22 1.36
N THR A 71 0.21 4.44 1.22
CA THR A 71 -0.53 5.66 1.57
C THR A 71 -1.75 5.85 0.68
N TRP A 72 -1.61 5.64 -0.63
CA TRP A 72 -2.70 5.70 -1.60
C TRP A 72 -3.80 4.69 -1.29
N ILE A 73 -3.46 3.42 -1.05
CA ILE A 73 -4.46 2.38 -0.82
C ILE A 73 -4.90 2.26 0.65
N ARG A 74 -4.36 3.09 1.56
CA ARG A 74 -4.59 3.02 3.02
C ARG A 74 -4.26 1.64 3.58
N ASN A 75 -3.05 1.17 3.34
CA ASN A 75 -2.59 -0.10 3.89
C ASN A 75 -2.29 0.04 5.40
N ARG A 76 -3.34 -0.13 6.22
CA ARG A 76 -3.25 0.04 7.67
C ARG A 76 -2.41 -1.02 8.36
N ASP A 77 -2.33 -2.20 7.76
CA ASP A 77 -1.70 -3.33 8.42
C ASP A 77 -0.18 -3.28 8.35
N ARG A 78 0.42 -2.68 7.32
CA ARG A 78 1.89 -2.59 7.21
C ARG A 78 2.50 -1.66 8.27
N TYR A 79 2.28 -0.36 8.16
CA TYR A 79 2.67 0.61 9.18
C TYR A 79 1.65 1.74 9.24
N THR A 80 1.18 2.05 10.45
CA THR A 80 0.34 3.20 10.75
C THR A 80 0.95 3.94 11.95
N PRO A 81 1.13 5.27 11.90
CA PRO A 81 1.67 6.04 13.01
C PRO A 81 0.67 6.18 14.17
N PRO A 82 1.11 6.63 15.36
CA PRO A 82 0.21 7.01 16.45
C PRO A 82 -0.87 8.02 16.00
N PRO A 83 -2.08 8.01 16.62
CA PRO A 83 -2.46 7.22 17.80
C PRO A 83 -2.86 5.76 17.49
N ASN A 84 -3.09 5.40 16.22
CA ASN A 84 -3.51 4.06 15.82
C ASN A 84 -2.31 3.22 15.37
N GLU A 85 -1.30 3.13 16.23
CA GLU A 85 -0.01 2.57 15.86
C GLU A 85 -0.11 1.11 15.41
N ARG A 86 0.47 0.82 14.24
CA ARG A 86 0.66 -0.53 13.71
C ARG A 86 2.06 -0.62 13.13
N CYS A 87 2.76 -1.71 13.41
CA CYS A 87 4.09 -1.98 12.88
C CYS A 87 4.21 -3.47 12.53
N ASN A 88 3.67 -3.86 11.37
CA ASN A 88 3.74 -5.23 10.85
C ASN A 88 4.88 -5.36 9.84
N ARG A 89 6.05 -5.75 10.35
CA ARG A 89 7.22 -6.01 9.50
C ARG A 89 7.09 -7.30 8.70
N ASP A 90 6.19 -8.21 9.10
CA ASP A 90 5.98 -9.47 8.39
C ASP A 90 5.39 -9.26 7.00
N ASN A 91 4.67 -8.17 6.78
CA ASN A 91 4.15 -7.84 5.45
C ASN A 91 5.24 -7.28 4.53
N VAL A 92 6.46 -7.01 5.01
CA VAL A 92 7.59 -6.53 4.19
C VAL A 92 8.46 -7.72 3.80
N PHE A 93 8.30 -8.19 2.56
CA PHE A 93 9.01 -9.39 2.10
C PHE A 93 10.34 -9.07 1.42
N LEU A 94 11.37 -9.79 1.84
CA LEU A 94 12.70 -9.74 1.26
C LEU A 94 12.98 -11.04 0.51
N SER A 95 12.77 -11.00 -0.80
CA SER A 95 13.00 -12.13 -1.70
C SER A 95 14.50 -12.37 -1.91
N ARG A 96 14.88 -13.64 -1.99
CA ARG A 96 16.22 -14.10 -2.36
C ARG A 96 16.34 -14.37 -3.87
N GLU A 97 15.31 -14.08 -4.65
CA GLU A 97 15.37 -14.06 -6.12
C GLU A 97 16.09 -12.80 -6.63
N ALA A 98 17.30 -12.60 -6.13
CA ALA A 98 18.20 -11.49 -6.43
C ALA A 98 19.64 -12.05 -6.59
N PRO A 99 20.59 -11.27 -7.14
CA PRO A 99 21.99 -11.66 -7.17
C PRO A 99 22.51 -12.09 -5.79
N SER A 100 23.53 -12.96 -5.78
CA SER A 100 24.07 -13.53 -4.52
C SER A 100 24.40 -12.46 -3.49
N GLY A 101 23.97 -12.69 -2.24
CA GLY A 101 24.15 -11.76 -1.12
C GLY A 101 23.17 -10.57 -1.09
N LYS A 102 22.44 -10.32 -2.18
CA LYS A 102 21.42 -9.27 -2.28
C LYS A 102 20.02 -9.79 -1.96
N LEU A 103 19.08 -8.85 -1.84
CA LEU A 103 17.67 -9.09 -1.58
C LEU A 103 16.83 -8.25 -2.55
N LEU A 104 15.60 -8.66 -2.80
CA LEU A 104 14.62 -7.91 -3.57
C LEU A 104 13.40 -7.63 -2.71
N LEU A 105 13.01 -6.36 -2.58
CA LEU A 105 11.77 -5.97 -1.90
C LEU A 105 10.58 -6.34 -2.77
N ARG A 106 9.64 -7.11 -2.23
CA ARG A 106 8.35 -7.41 -2.86
C ARG A 106 7.22 -6.80 -2.03
N ALA A 107 6.32 -6.08 -2.69
CA ALA A 107 5.07 -5.65 -2.10
C ALA A 107 4.15 -6.86 -1.92
N MET A 108 3.73 -7.12 -0.69
CA MET A 108 2.86 -8.25 -0.37
C MET A 108 1.85 -7.90 0.70
N ASP A 109 0.89 -8.80 0.82
CA ASP A 109 -0.18 -8.82 1.80
C ASP A 109 -0.93 -7.49 1.91
N HIS A 110 -1.92 -7.35 1.03
CA HIS A 110 -2.77 -6.17 0.91
C HIS A 110 -4.17 -6.42 1.50
N THR A 111 -4.32 -7.44 2.35
CA THR A 111 -5.60 -7.89 2.92
C THR A 111 -6.35 -6.79 3.69
N HIS A 112 -5.62 -5.83 4.27
CA HIS A 112 -6.19 -4.75 5.08
C HIS A 112 -6.15 -3.37 4.40
N CYS A 113 -6.06 -3.34 3.07
CA CYS A 113 -6.14 -2.08 2.32
C CYS A 113 -7.57 -1.51 2.33
N PHE A 114 -7.68 -0.21 2.02
CA PHE A 114 -8.90 0.58 1.85
C PHE A 114 -9.70 0.83 3.14
N VAL A 115 -10.13 -0.25 3.81
CA VAL A 115 -11.04 -0.26 4.96
C VAL A 115 -10.47 -0.96 6.19
N GLY A 116 -9.18 -1.36 6.17
CA GLY A 116 -8.52 -1.93 7.36
C GLY A 116 -9.01 -3.32 7.74
N GLY A 117 -9.34 -4.17 6.76
CA GLY A 117 -9.83 -5.55 6.97
C GLY A 117 -11.34 -5.68 7.15
N GLY A 118 -12.08 -4.56 7.16
CA GLY A 118 -13.54 -4.56 7.12
C GLY A 118 -14.11 -4.90 5.73
N GLU A 119 -15.44 -5.01 5.66
CA GLU A 119 -16.14 -5.21 4.40
C GLU A 119 -16.11 -3.95 3.51
N LEU A 120 -15.97 -4.13 2.20
CA LEU A 120 -16.10 -3.04 1.25
C LEU A 120 -17.56 -2.61 1.16
N THR A 121 -17.81 -1.33 1.44
CA THR A 121 -19.15 -0.73 1.34
C THR A 121 -19.10 0.54 0.50
N PRO A 122 -20.24 1.03 0.00
CA PRO A 122 -20.30 2.31 -0.70
C PRO A 122 -19.81 3.51 0.13
N ARG A 123 -19.69 3.36 1.47
CA ARG A 123 -19.14 4.42 2.34
C ARG A 123 -17.67 4.71 2.06
N LEU A 124 -16.96 3.83 1.35
CA LEU A 124 -15.55 4.02 1.02
C LEU A 124 -15.28 5.32 0.24
N SER A 125 -16.24 5.80 -0.57
CA SER A 125 -16.11 7.05 -1.33
C SER A 125 -16.32 8.32 -0.50
N HIS A 126 -16.57 8.20 0.82
CA HIS A 126 -16.68 9.37 1.70
C HIS A 126 -15.40 10.20 1.67
N ILE A 127 -15.57 11.52 1.68
CA ILE A 127 -14.48 12.47 1.54
C ILE A 127 -13.41 12.30 2.62
N ASP A 128 -13.80 11.91 3.84
CA ASP A 128 -12.87 11.67 4.96
C ASP A 128 -11.90 10.52 4.68
N HIS A 129 -12.30 9.54 3.88
CA HIS A 129 -11.41 8.45 3.46
C HIS A 129 -10.48 8.89 2.33
N ILE A 130 -10.96 9.72 1.42
CA ILE A 130 -10.17 10.29 0.33
C ILE A 130 -9.10 11.23 0.90
N ARG A 131 -9.50 12.13 1.81
CA ARG A 131 -8.66 13.18 2.40
C ARG A 131 -7.90 12.77 3.67
N ASP A 132 -7.91 11.48 4.01
CA ASP A 132 -7.10 10.95 5.11
C ASP A 132 -5.61 11.22 4.86
N SER A 133 -5.01 12.07 5.69
CA SER A 133 -3.63 12.56 5.59
C SER A 133 -2.59 11.67 6.28
N VAL A 134 -3.01 10.53 6.84
CA VAL A 134 -2.07 9.57 7.44
C VAL A 134 -1.14 9.01 6.37
N VAL A 135 0.17 9.04 6.65
CA VAL A 135 1.20 8.38 5.83
C VAL A 135 1.32 6.93 6.27
N TYR A 136 0.88 6.03 5.41
CA TYR A 136 0.91 4.58 5.64
C TYR A 136 2.21 3.96 5.09
N GLY A 137 2.64 2.85 5.68
CA GLY A 137 3.83 2.10 5.23
C GLY A 137 5.18 2.75 5.55
N LEU A 138 5.20 3.96 6.11
CA LEU A 138 6.41 4.69 6.46
C LEU A 138 7.01 4.22 7.79
N PHE A 139 7.68 3.06 7.79
CA PHE A 139 8.45 2.63 8.95
C PHE A 139 9.54 3.65 9.31
N PRO A 140 9.84 3.87 10.60
CA PRO A 140 10.94 4.74 11.02
C PRO A 140 12.28 4.40 10.35
N GLU A 141 12.56 3.10 10.15
CA GLU A 141 13.80 2.64 9.56
C GLU A 141 13.89 2.90 8.05
N PHE A 142 12.75 3.11 7.36
CA PHE A 142 12.67 3.44 5.94
C PHE A 142 13.11 4.89 5.66
N ARG A 143 12.97 5.81 6.63
CA ARG A 143 13.23 7.25 6.41
C ARG A 143 14.57 7.54 5.75
N ARG A 144 15.63 6.83 6.13
CA ARG A 144 16.99 7.02 5.57
C ARG A 144 17.16 6.49 4.14
N PHE A 145 16.22 5.69 3.66
CA PHE A 145 16.24 5.06 2.34
C PHE A 145 15.25 5.70 1.36
N LEU A 146 14.42 6.63 1.84
CA LEU A 146 13.54 7.41 0.98
C LEU A 146 14.36 8.38 0.14
N GLY A 147 14.16 8.33 -1.18
CA GLY A 147 14.58 9.37 -2.10
C GLY A 147 13.42 10.30 -2.44
N LYS A 148 13.67 11.62 -2.43
CA LYS A 148 12.70 12.64 -2.88
C LYS A 148 12.24 12.38 -4.31
N ASP A 149 13.18 12.10 -5.21
CA ASP A 149 12.87 11.78 -6.62
C ASP A 149 11.98 10.54 -6.76
N GLY A 150 12.20 9.52 -5.93
CA GLY A 150 11.38 8.31 -5.93
C GLY A 150 9.96 8.55 -5.43
N VAL A 151 9.78 9.39 -4.41
CA VAL A 151 8.46 9.79 -3.92
C VAL A 151 7.76 10.68 -4.94
N GLN A 152 8.46 11.67 -5.51
CA GLN A 152 7.92 12.56 -6.53
C GLN A 152 7.46 11.77 -7.76
N ALA A 153 8.28 10.87 -8.28
CA ALA A 153 7.92 10.03 -9.43
C ALA A 153 6.70 9.14 -9.14
N ALA A 154 6.57 8.63 -7.91
CA ALA A 154 5.40 7.87 -7.48
C ALA A 154 4.14 8.76 -7.34
N GLY A 155 4.29 10.00 -6.89
CA GLY A 155 3.22 11.00 -6.89
C GLY A 155 2.77 11.39 -8.30
N ASP A 156 3.72 11.61 -9.22
CA ASP A 156 3.44 11.86 -10.63
C ASP A 156 2.71 10.67 -11.28
N THR A 157 3.07 9.46 -10.89
CA THR A 157 2.37 8.24 -11.32
C THR A 157 0.91 8.28 -10.90
N LEU A 158 0.63 8.56 -9.61
CA LEU A 158 -0.74 8.71 -9.09
C LEU A 158 -1.55 9.75 -9.87
N HIS A 159 -0.96 10.90 -10.15
CA HIS A 159 -1.63 11.98 -10.88
C HIS A 159 -2.03 11.57 -12.30
N ARG A 160 -1.31 10.62 -12.90
CA ARG A 160 -1.52 10.16 -14.27
C ARG A 160 -2.34 8.89 -14.40
N ILE A 161 -2.76 8.27 -13.28
CA ILE A 161 -3.55 7.02 -13.32
C ILE A 161 -4.87 7.29 -14.07
N PRO A 162 -5.11 6.63 -15.22
CA PRO A 162 -6.37 6.75 -15.91
C PRO A 162 -7.47 6.08 -15.09
N ARG A 163 -8.62 6.75 -14.96
CA ARG A 163 -9.82 6.17 -14.33
C ARG A 163 -10.18 4.80 -14.92
N LYS A 164 -10.10 4.67 -16.24
CA LYS A 164 -10.37 3.42 -16.95
C LYS A 164 -9.50 2.26 -16.46
N GLU A 165 -8.22 2.48 -16.19
CA GLU A 165 -7.32 1.42 -15.74
C GLU A 165 -7.68 0.94 -14.33
N VAL A 166 -8.14 1.85 -13.46
CA VAL A 166 -8.67 1.50 -12.14
C VAL A 166 -9.99 0.72 -12.27
N GLU A 167 -10.89 1.19 -13.12
CA GLU A 167 -12.18 0.53 -13.38
C GLU A 167 -11.99 -0.87 -13.98
N ASP A 168 -11.07 -1.05 -14.93
CA ASP A 168 -10.77 -2.35 -15.53
C ASP A 168 -10.29 -3.36 -14.46
N VAL A 169 -9.43 -2.93 -13.53
CA VAL A 169 -9.02 -3.76 -12.39
C VAL A 169 -10.20 -4.10 -11.48
N ILE A 170 -11.07 -3.13 -11.18
CA ILE A 170 -12.25 -3.35 -10.32
C ILE A 170 -13.27 -4.27 -10.99
N HIS A 171 -13.47 -4.15 -12.31
CA HIS A 171 -14.35 -5.03 -13.07
C HIS A 171 -13.83 -6.47 -13.10
N SER A 172 -12.52 -6.68 -12.97
CA SER A 172 -11.92 -8.03 -12.88
C SER A 172 -12.19 -8.75 -11.55
N ILE A 173 -12.74 -8.08 -10.53
CA ILE A 173 -13.08 -8.73 -9.26
C ILE A 173 -14.21 -9.76 -9.52
N PRO A 174 -14.04 -11.04 -9.13
CA PRO A 174 -15.05 -12.07 -9.32
C PRO A 174 -16.41 -11.70 -8.72
N SER A 175 -17.49 -12.12 -9.39
CA SER A 175 -18.86 -11.86 -8.92
C SER A 175 -19.19 -12.60 -7.63
N GLU A 176 -18.57 -13.76 -7.45
CA GLU A 176 -18.65 -14.69 -6.33
C GLU A 176 -18.13 -14.08 -5.03
N TRP A 177 -17.28 -13.06 -5.13
CA TRP A 177 -16.80 -12.28 -3.99
C TRP A 177 -17.82 -11.21 -3.54
N LYS A 178 -19.00 -11.17 -4.17
CA LYS A 178 -20.19 -10.39 -3.77
C LYS A 178 -19.97 -8.88 -3.62
N VAL A 179 -18.97 -8.32 -4.28
CA VAL A 179 -18.78 -6.87 -4.39
C VAL A 179 -19.78 -6.32 -5.40
N ASN A 180 -20.85 -5.69 -4.92
CA ASN A 180 -21.90 -5.12 -5.79
C ASN A 180 -21.42 -3.87 -6.57
N ASP A 181 -22.15 -3.51 -7.62
CA ASP A 181 -21.79 -2.40 -8.53
C ASP A 181 -21.64 -1.05 -7.83
N ARG A 182 -22.49 -0.78 -6.83
CA ARG A 182 -22.40 0.47 -6.05
C ARG A 182 -21.11 0.53 -5.24
N THR A 183 -20.70 -0.59 -4.65
CA THR A 183 -19.42 -0.70 -3.94
C THR A 183 -18.24 -0.62 -4.92
N ARG A 184 -18.34 -1.23 -6.11
CA ARG A 184 -17.31 -1.12 -7.16
C ARG A 184 -17.11 0.32 -7.63
N ALA A 185 -18.20 1.03 -7.91
CA ALA A 185 -18.15 2.45 -8.28
C ALA A 185 -17.54 3.31 -7.16
N ALA A 186 -17.96 3.09 -5.90
CA ALA A 186 -17.40 3.79 -4.75
C ALA A 186 -15.90 3.50 -4.55
N LEU A 187 -15.45 2.27 -4.82
CA LEU A 187 -14.04 1.90 -4.79
C LEU A 187 -13.23 2.63 -5.90
N ALA A 188 -13.78 2.74 -7.11
CA ALA A 188 -13.15 3.48 -8.20
C ALA A 188 -13.00 4.97 -7.85
N ASP A 189 -14.07 5.58 -7.34
CA ASP A 189 -14.05 6.98 -6.92
C ASP A 189 -13.10 7.25 -5.76
N PHE A 190 -13.06 6.35 -4.78
CA PHE A 190 -12.09 6.40 -3.69
C PHE A 190 -10.66 6.34 -4.23
N LEU A 191 -10.34 5.38 -5.10
CA LEU A 191 -8.99 5.18 -5.63
C LEU A 191 -8.54 6.38 -6.47
N ILE A 192 -9.41 6.94 -7.31
CA ILE A 192 -9.08 8.09 -8.16
C ILE A 192 -9.00 9.38 -7.34
N GLY A 193 -9.98 9.65 -6.48
CA GLY A 193 -9.98 10.84 -5.63
C GLY A 193 -8.78 10.85 -4.69
N ARG A 194 -8.46 9.70 -4.10
CA ARG A 194 -7.31 9.56 -3.20
C ARG A 194 -5.99 9.61 -3.95
N ALA A 195 -5.90 9.11 -5.19
CA ALA A 195 -4.70 9.25 -6.01
C ALA A 195 -4.34 10.72 -6.19
N ALA A 196 -5.31 11.55 -6.59
CA ALA A 196 -5.10 12.99 -6.74
C ALA A 196 -4.70 13.65 -5.42
N TYR A 197 -5.41 13.35 -4.33
CA TYR A 197 -5.13 13.94 -3.02
C TYR A 197 -3.73 13.58 -2.49
N VAL A 198 -3.34 12.31 -2.57
CA VAL A 198 -2.02 11.86 -2.12
C VAL A 198 -0.93 12.44 -3.00
N ALA A 199 -1.10 12.46 -4.33
CA ALA A 199 -0.10 13.03 -5.25
C ALA A 199 0.23 14.49 -4.92
N GLU A 200 -0.77 15.28 -4.56
CA GLU A 200 -0.63 16.70 -4.24
C GLU A 200 0.11 16.95 -2.90
N HIS A 201 -0.05 16.05 -1.92
CA HIS A 201 0.37 16.34 -0.54
C HIS A 201 1.52 15.48 -0.01
N ILE A 202 1.81 14.31 -0.61
CA ILE A 202 2.69 13.29 -0.02
C ILE A 202 4.12 13.79 0.24
N MET A 203 4.63 14.67 -0.62
CA MET A 203 5.97 15.25 -0.44
C MET A 203 6.04 16.06 0.87
N ASN A 204 5.04 16.90 1.13
CA ASN A 204 4.97 17.72 2.33
C ASN A 204 4.68 16.90 3.59
N TRP A 205 3.96 15.78 3.48
CA TRP A 205 3.72 14.91 4.64
C TRP A 205 4.98 14.14 5.06
N ILE A 206 5.81 13.72 4.10
CA ILE A 206 7.05 12.98 4.39
C ILE A 206 8.17 13.93 4.84
N TRP A 207 8.28 15.07 4.15
CA TRP A 207 9.22 16.14 4.45
C TRP A 207 8.45 17.46 4.57
N PRO A 208 7.90 17.76 5.75
CA PRO A 208 7.34 19.08 6.02
C PRO A 208 8.40 20.11 5.68
N GLN A 209 8.06 21.08 4.84
CA GLN A 209 8.88 22.28 4.77
C GLN A 209 8.62 23.01 6.09
N ASP A 210 9.64 23.14 6.92
CA ASP A 210 9.55 24.05 8.06
C ASP A 210 9.24 25.44 7.46
N GLU A 211 8.02 25.93 7.68
CA GLU A 211 7.71 27.34 7.45
C GLU A 211 8.64 28.12 8.39
N PHE A 212 9.78 28.54 7.85
CA PHE A 212 10.66 29.60 8.32
C PHE A 212 10.44 30.06 9.79
N GLU A 213 11.29 29.60 10.71
CA GLU A 213 11.57 30.29 11.98
C GLU A 213 12.23 31.67 11.73
N PHE A 214 11.54 32.60 11.05
CA PHE A 214 12.03 33.96 10.77
C PHE A 214 11.43 35.04 11.68
N MET A 215 10.88 34.66 12.84
CA MET A 215 10.37 35.63 13.82
C MET A 215 10.71 35.27 15.27
N LYS A 216 11.96 34.85 15.53
CA LYS A 216 12.46 34.74 16.92
C LYS A 216 13.84 35.34 17.20
N GLU A 217 14.43 36.06 16.25
CA GLU A 217 15.68 36.83 16.47
C GLU A 217 15.47 38.35 16.35
N ALA A 218 14.26 38.85 16.63
CA ALA A 218 13.97 40.29 16.62
C ALA A 218 13.55 40.88 17.98
N GLU A 219 13.70 40.13 19.08
CA GLU A 219 13.38 40.64 20.43
C GLU A 219 14.50 40.53 21.47
N ASP A 220 15.71 40.10 21.10
CA ASP A 220 16.85 40.11 22.03
C ASP A 220 18.08 40.72 21.39
N GLU A 221 18.19 42.04 21.44
CA GLU A 221 19.45 42.80 21.53
C GLU A 221 19.15 44.26 21.93
N PRO A 222 20.04 44.91 22.70
CA PRO A 222 20.10 44.88 24.16
C PRO A 222 19.47 46.10 24.88
#